data_AF-A0A7X6Y5K7-F1
#
_entry.id   AF-A0A7X6Y5K7-F1
#
_cell.length_a   1.000
_cell.length_b   1.000
_cell.length_c   1.000
_cell.angle_alpha   90.00
_cell.angle_beta   90.00
_cell.angle_gamma   90.00
#
_symmetry.space_group_name_H-M   'P 1'
#
loop_
_entity.id
_entity.type
_entity.pdbx_description
1 polymer ?
#
loop_
_entity_poly.entity_id
_entity_poly.type
_entity_poly.pdbx_seq_one_letter_code
_entity_poly.pdbx_strand_id
1 'polypeptide(L)'
;MGIYLLPNEHLVLQGERGWLEWEEQVAEDYDFPYSWRGKTYFLTCNGNCPREKRPIQCRTFPLTPHFTGEGNLLLIWETLKLPYSCPLLVRKEPLATEFISTLYKAWQILTTDPLIKDLVNYDSRNRERATAVIEPVWPENL
;
A
#
# COMPACT_ATOMS: atom_id res chain seq x y z
N MET A 1 -10.25 -4.16 10.07
CA MET A 1 -9.50 -3.49 8.97
C MET A 1 -8.23 -4.28 8.76
N GLY A 2 -7.90 -4.59 7.52
CA GLY A 2 -6.75 -5.42 7.19
C GLY A 2 -6.10 -5.01 5.89
N ILE A 3 -5.03 -5.70 5.56
CA ILE A 3 -4.24 -5.44 4.36
C ILE A 3 -3.70 -6.74 3.82
N TYR A 4 -3.59 -6.83 2.49
CA TYR A 4 -2.83 -7.88 1.86
C TYR A 4 -1.34 -7.67 2.08
N LEU A 5 -0.62 -8.75 2.33
CA LEU A 5 0.83 -8.73 2.51
C LEU A 5 1.52 -8.74 1.15
N LEU A 6 2.56 -7.91 1.01
CA LEU A 6 3.48 -8.00 -0.11
C LEU A 6 4.30 -9.31 -0.01
N PRO A 7 4.96 -9.74 -1.10
CA PRO A 7 5.72 -10.98 -1.11
C PRO A 7 6.70 -11.02 0.07
N ASN A 8 6.72 -12.16 0.76
CA ASN A 8 7.59 -12.44 1.91
C ASN A 8 7.35 -11.63 3.20
N GLU A 9 6.39 -10.69 3.26
CA GLU A 9 6.13 -9.96 4.52
C GLU A 9 5.62 -10.88 5.64
N HIS A 10 4.90 -11.95 5.30
CA HIS A 10 4.46 -12.97 6.25
C HIS A 10 5.63 -13.65 6.98
N LEU A 11 6.82 -13.72 6.37
CA LEU A 11 8.03 -14.27 7.00
C LEU A 11 8.58 -13.31 8.06
N VAL A 12 8.53 -12.01 7.82
CA VAL A 12 8.98 -10.99 8.80
C VAL A 12 8.06 -10.95 10.01
N LEU A 13 6.78 -11.23 9.79
CA LEU A 13 5.73 -11.23 10.80
C LEU A 13 5.58 -12.61 11.49
N GLN A 14 6.40 -13.59 11.10
CA GLN A 14 6.37 -14.95 11.64
C GLN A 14 6.75 -14.95 13.12
N GLY A 15 5.74 -15.08 13.98
CA GLY A 15 5.90 -15.13 15.43
C GLY A 15 5.25 -13.94 16.15
N GLU A 16 4.78 -12.94 15.43
CA GLU A 16 3.98 -11.87 16.03
C GLU A 16 2.62 -12.41 16.50
N ARG A 17 2.21 -12.01 17.71
CA ARG A 17 0.99 -12.47 18.38
C ARG A 17 0.30 -11.33 19.10
N GLY A 18 -1.01 -11.47 19.32
CA GLY A 18 -1.81 -10.60 20.18
C GLY A 18 -2.34 -9.31 19.54
N TRP A 19 -1.71 -8.82 18.47
CA TRP A 19 -2.15 -7.60 17.77
C TRP A 19 -2.57 -7.82 16.31
N LEU A 20 -2.30 -9.01 15.77
CA LEU A 20 -2.62 -9.39 14.40
C LEU A 20 -3.22 -10.80 14.35
N GLU A 21 -4.01 -11.00 13.31
CA GLU A 21 -4.42 -12.30 12.78
C GLU A 21 -4.16 -12.28 11.28
N TRP A 22 -3.82 -13.42 10.70
CA TRP A 22 -3.70 -13.55 9.26
C TRP A 22 -4.46 -14.76 8.75
N GLU A 23 -4.81 -14.69 7.48
CA GLU A 23 -5.43 -15.79 6.75
C GLU A 23 -4.71 -15.98 5.43
N GLU A 24 -4.50 -17.24 5.06
CA GLU A 24 -4.03 -17.61 3.74
C GLU A 24 -5.23 -17.63 2.80
N GLN A 25 -5.08 -16.99 1.65
CA GLN A 25 -6.10 -16.89 0.62
C GLN A 25 -5.50 -17.25 -0.74
N VAL A 26 -6.36 -17.51 -1.72
CA VAL A 26 -5.96 -17.74 -3.11
C VAL A 26 -6.16 -16.44 -3.88
N ALA A 27 -5.07 -15.84 -4.38
CA ALA A 27 -5.09 -14.51 -4.98
C ALA A 27 -6.09 -14.37 -6.14
N GLU A 28 -6.28 -15.44 -6.90
CA GLU A 28 -7.23 -15.52 -8.01
C GLU A 28 -8.69 -15.32 -7.62
N ASP A 29 -9.04 -15.53 -6.36
CA ASP A 29 -10.40 -15.33 -5.84
C ASP A 29 -10.67 -13.87 -5.41
N TYR A 30 -9.66 -12.99 -5.51
CA TYR A 30 -9.69 -11.60 -5.04
C TYR A 30 -9.14 -10.61 -6.08
N ASP A 31 -9.18 -9.31 -5.74
CA ASP A 31 -8.77 -8.20 -6.60
C ASP A 31 -7.24 -8.07 -6.70
N PHE A 32 -6.60 -9.03 -7.39
CA PHE A 32 -5.18 -9.03 -7.69
C PHE A 32 -4.92 -9.00 -9.21
N PRO A 33 -3.72 -8.53 -9.64
CA PRO A 33 -3.31 -8.71 -11.03
C PRO A 33 -3.13 -10.19 -11.39
N TYR A 34 -3.26 -10.50 -12.69
CA TYR A 34 -3.13 -11.86 -13.23
C TYR A 34 -1.77 -12.53 -12.92
N SER A 35 -0.71 -11.73 -12.71
CA SER A 35 0.62 -12.24 -12.35
C SER A 35 0.69 -12.81 -10.93
N TRP A 36 -0.21 -12.40 -10.04
CA TRP A 36 -0.28 -12.91 -8.67
C TRP A 36 -1.03 -14.24 -8.67
N ARG A 37 -0.33 -15.31 -8.26
CA ARG A 37 -0.82 -16.68 -8.38
C ARG A 37 -0.70 -17.46 -7.10
N GLY A 38 -1.75 -18.21 -6.78
CA GLY A 38 -1.80 -19.07 -5.61
C GLY A 38 -1.88 -18.26 -4.32
N LYS A 39 -1.02 -18.59 -3.36
CA LYS A 39 -1.15 -18.13 -1.98
C LYS A 39 -0.87 -16.63 -1.85
N THR A 40 -1.81 -15.93 -1.24
CA THR A 40 -1.65 -14.59 -0.69
C THR A 40 -2.04 -14.60 0.79
N TYR A 41 -1.68 -13.55 1.51
CA TYR A 41 -1.96 -13.45 2.95
C TYR A 41 -2.67 -12.14 3.24
N PHE A 42 -3.83 -12.23 3.86
CA PHE A 42 -4.55 -11.07 4.38
C PHE A 42 -4.31 -10.96 5.88
N LEU A 43 -3.87 -9.79 6.33
CA LEU A 43 -3.60 -9.50 7.73
C LEU A 43 -4.65 -8.56 8.28
N THR A 44 -5.31 -8.95 9.37
CA THR A 44 -6.17 -8.07 10.17
C THR A 44 -5.44 -7.67 11.44
N CYS A 45 -5.51 -6.39 11.83
CA CYS A 45 -4.99 -5.91 13.12
C CYS A 45 -6.10 -5.35 14.00
N ASN A 46 -5.87 -5.36 15.32
CA ASN A 46 -6.82 -4.84 16.31
C ASN A 46 -6.75 -3.32 16.53
N GLY A 47 -5.97 -2.60 15.72
CA GLY A 47 -5.75 -1.15 15.83
C GLY A 47 -4.64 -0.73 16.81
N ASN A 48 -4.23 -1.60 17.73
CA ASN A 48 -3.14 -1.38 18.68
C ASN A 48 -1.88 -2.17 18.26
N CYS A 49 -1.33 -1.82 17.10
CA CYS A 49 -0.19 -2.54 16.50
C CYS A 49 1.13 -1.74 16.57
N PRO A 50 2.26 -2.39 16.95
CA PRO A 50 3.58 -1.79 16.99
C PRO A 50 3.99 -1.30 15.60
N ARG A 51 4.29 0.00 15.47
CA ARG A 51 4.42 0.67 14.16
C ARG A 51 5.57 0.12 13.33
N GLU A 52 6.67 -0.21 13.97
CA GLU A 52 7.90 -0.74 13.38
C GLU A 52 7.69 -2.12 12.74
N LYS A 53 6.75 -2.91 13.29
CA LYS A 53 6.43 -4.25 12.81
C LYS A 53 5.24 -4.29 11.85
N ARG A 54 4.65 -3.16 11.49
CA ARG A 54 3.51 -3.16 10.55
C ARG A 54 3.98 -3.58 9.14
N PRO A 55 3.09 -4.23 8.36
CA PRO A 55 3.30 -4.37 6.92
C PRO A 55 3.62 -3.02 6.27
N ILE A 56 4.45 -3.05 5.22
CA ILE A 56 4.94 -1.90 4.46
C ILE A 56 3.79 -0.97 4.07
N GLN A 57 2.73 -1.53 3.51
CA GLN A 57 1.59 -0.76 3.04
C GLN A 57 0.85 -0.04 4.19
N CYS A 58 0.82 -0.60 5.40
CA CYS A 58 0.32 0.10 6.59
C CYS A 58 1.28 1.17 7.12
N ARG A 59 2.59 1.07 6.84
CA ARG A 59 3.60 2.07 7.26
C ARG A 59 3.67 3.26 6.32
N THR A 60 3.29 3.08 5.06
CA THR A 60 3.32 4.14 4.04
C THR A 60 2.10 5.05 4.12
N PHE A 61 1.00 4.60 4.73
CA PHE A 61 -0.17 5.43 5.03
C PHE A 61 0.25 6.74 5.75
N PRO A 62 -0.24 7.92 5.32
CA PRO A 62 -1.40 8.16 4.44
C PRO A 62 -1.08 8.24 2.94
N LEU A 63 0.12 7.84 2.51
CA LEU A 63 0.52 7.86 1.10
C LEU A 63 0.55 6.44 0.51
N THR A 64 0.23 6.36 -0.78
CA THR A 64 0.29 5.13 -1.57
C THR A 64 1.09 5.36 -2.86
N PRO A 65 1.81 4.34 -3.36
CA PRO A 65 2.45 4.43 -4.67
C PRO A 65 1.41 4.44 -5.79
N HIS A 66 1.74 5.10 -6.89
CA HIS A 66 0.93 5.14 -8.08
C HIS A 66 1.83 5.30 -9.31
N PHE A 67 1.71 4.41 -10.29
CA PHE A 67 2.27 4.64 -11.61
C PHE A 67 1.32 5.48 -12.47
N THR A 68 1.85 6.50 -13.15
CA THR A 68 1.14 7.25 -14.19
C THR A 68 0.95 6.40 -15.44
N GLY A 69 0.11 6.86 -16.38
CA GLY A 69 -0.03 6.24 -17.70
C GLY A 69 1.28 6.14 -18.51
N GLU A 70 2.27 6.99 -18.22
CA GLU A 70 3.61 6.97 -18.81
C GLU A 70 4.59 6.03 -18.09
N GLY A 71 4.17 5.43 -16.97
CA GLY A 71 4.96 4.52 -16.16
C GLY A 71 5.87 5.18 -15.11
N ASN A 72 5.67 6.47 -14.84
CA ASN A 72 6.40 7.19 -13.79
C ASN A 72 5.82 6.89 -12.41
N LEU A 73 6.66 6.61 -11.42
CA LEU A 73 6.22 6.36 -10.04
C LEU A 73 5.94 7.70 -9.32
N LEU A 74 4.79 7.78 -8.67
CA LEU A 74 4.36 8.85 -7.77
C LEU A 74 4.05 8.29 -6.38
N LEU A 75 4.15 9.15 -5.37
CA LEU A 75 3.35 9.04 -4.14
C LEU A 75 2.13 9.94 -4.29
N ILE A 76 0.97 9.41 -3.95
CA ILE A 76 -0.30 10.14 -3.93
C ILE A 76 -0.92 10.00 -2.53
N TRP A 77 -1.86 10.90 -2.20
CA TRP A 77 -2.72 10.67 -1.03
C TRP A 77 -3.55 9.40 -1.20
N GLU A 78 -3.70 8.63 -0.13
CA GLU A 78 -4.49 7.40 -0.16
C GLU A 78 -5.95 7.67 -0.56
N THR A 79 -6.46 6.84 -1.44
CA THR A 79 -7.80 6.92 -2.05
C THR A 79 -8.76 5.86 -1.50
N LEU A 80 -8.27 4.94 -0.67
CA LEU A 80 -9.09 3.92 -0.02
C LEU A 80 -10.25 4.55 0.77
N LYS A 81 -11.44 3.97 0.62
CA LYS A 81 -12.60 4.31 1.46
C LYS A 81 -12.40 3.69 2.83
N LEU A 82 -12.08 4.53 3.80
CA LEU A 82 -11.95 4.11 5.19
C LEU A 82 -13.32 4.09 5.89
N PRO A 83 -13.57 3.16 6.83
CA PRO A 83 -14.77 3.13 7.66
C PRO A 83 -14.82 4.28 8.69
N TYR A 84 -13.83 5.18 8.68
CA TYR A 84 -13.74 6.34 9.56
C TYR A 84 -13.18 7.54 8.78
N SER A 85 -13.40 8.75 9.29
CA SER A 85 -12.81 9.97 8.75
C SER A 85 -11.37 10.14 9.24
N CYS A 86 -10.38 9.85 8.39
CA CYS A 86 -8.98 10.02 8.75
C CYS A 86 -8.58 11.51 8.71
N PRO A 87 -8.11 12.11 9.83
CA PRO A 87 -7.70 13.51 9.84
C PRO A 87 -6.59 13.84 8.84
N LEU A 88 -5.64 12.92 8.63
CA LEU A 88 -4.53 13.12 7.69
C LEU A 88 -5.00 13.21 6.24
N LEU A 89 -6.04 12.46 5.85
CA LEU A 89 -6.59 12.50 4.49
C LEU A 89 -7.56 13.67 4.30
N VAL A 90 -8.36 14.00 5.32
CA VAL A 90 -9.35 15.08 5.23
C VAL A 90 -8.70 16.45 5.27
N ARG A 91 -7.73 16.66 6.17
CA ARG A 91 -7.06 17.95 6.34
C ARG A 91 -5.81 18.09 5.47
N LYS A 92 -5.25 16.97 5.00
CA LYS A 92 -3.98 16.92 4.26
C LYS A 92 -2.89 17.71 4.99
N GLU A 93 -2.78 17.44 6.29
CA GLU A 93 -1.76 18.07 7.14
C GLU A 93 -0.37 17.86 6.53
N PRO A 94 0.51 18.87 6.55
CA PRO A 94 1.86 18.74 6.02
C PRO A 94 2.60 17.55 6.63
N LEU A 95 3.11 16.67 5.78
CA LEU A 95 3.96 15.56 6.18
C LEU A 95 5.43 16.00 6.14
N ALA A 96 6.25 15.44 7.02
CA ALA A 96 7.69 15.69 6.99
C ALA A 96 8.30 15.28 5.63
N THR A 97 9.12 16.14 5.05
CA THR A 97 9.75 15.89 3.74
C THR A 97 10.64 14.64 3.77
N GLU A 98 11.31 14.37 4.88
CA GLU A 98 12.11 13.17 5.09
C GLU A 98 11.24 11.90 5.06
N PHE A 99 10.02 11.96 5.61
CA PHE A 99 9.07 10.87 5.54
C PHE A 99 8.68 10.60 4.08
N ILE A 100 8.24 11.63 3.35
CA ILE A 100 7.81 11.51 1.94
C ILE A 100 8.94 10.93 1.08
N SER A 101 10.13 11.54 1.15
CA SER A 101 11.29 11.12 0.35
C SER A 101 11.79 9.71 0.70
N THR A 102 11.71 9.31 1.98
CA THR A 102 12.05 7.94 2.41
C THR A 102 11.04 6.92 1.89
N LEU A 103 9.74 7.23 1.96
CA LEU A 103 8.71 6.36 1.40
C LEU A 103 8.88 6.21 -0.11
N TYR A 104 9.17 7.29 -0.83
CA TYR A 104 9.38 7.23 -2.28
C TYR A 104 10.54 6.29 -2.63
N LYS A 105 11.68 6.45 -1.95
CA LYS A 105 12.84 5.55 -2.12
C LYS A 105 12.50 4.10 -1.79
N ALA A 106 11.73 3.85 -0.74
CA ALA A 106 11.30 2.50 -0.38
C ALA A 106 10.45 1.88 -1.50
N TRP A 107 9.50 2.63 -2.07
CA TRP A 107 8.69 2.15 -3.19
C TRP A 107 9.46 1.98 -4.48
N GLN A 108 10.46 2.83 -4.76
CA GLN A 108 11.38 2.61 -5.88
C GLN A 108 12.11 1.27 -5.75
N ILE A 109 12.55 0.89 -4.55
CA ILE A 109 13.19 -0.40 -4.29
C ILE A 109 12.17 -1.54 -4.40
N LEU A 110 11.01 -1.43 -3.75
CA LEU A 110 9.99 -2.49 -3.73
C LEU A 110 9.46 -2.80 -5.12
N THR A 111 9.23 -1.78 -5.96
CA THR A 111 8.75 -1.94 -7.34
C THR A 111 9.83 -2.42 -8.32
N THR A 112 11.03 -2.75 -7.84
CA THR A 112 11.97 -3.60 -8.62
C THR A 112 11.53 -5.06 -8.65
N ASP A 113 10.74 -5.50 -7.66
CA ASP A 113 10.07 -6.79 -7.69
C ASP A 113 8.91 -6.74 -8.71
N PRO A 114 8.86 -7.67 -9.69
CA PRO A 114 7.87 -7.63 -10.75
C PRO A 114 6.43 -7.84 -10.26
N LEU A 115 6.21 -8.62 -9.19
CA LEU A 115 4.87 -8.84 -8.63
C LEU A 115 4.38 -7.58 -7.92
N ILE A 116 5.23 -6.94 -7.13
CA ILE A 116 4.88 -5.67 -6.47
C ILE A 116 4.64 -4.58 -7.51
N LYS A 117 5.49 -4.50 -8.55
CA LYS A 117 5.31 -3.54 -9.64
C LYS A 117 3.96 -3.73 -10.36
N ASP A 118 3.58 -4.97 -10.65
CA ASP A 118 2.32 -5.27 -11.32
C ASP A 118 1.12 -4.96 -10.42
N LEU A 119 1.20 -5.25 -9.12
CA LEU A 119 0.17 -4.87 -8.14
C LEU A 119 -0.03 -3.35 -8.10
N VAL A 120 1.05 -2.57 -8.00
CA VAL A 120 0.95 -1.10 -7.98
C VAL A 120 0.36 -0.57 -9.29
N ASN A 121 0.72 -1.14 -10.44
CA ASN A 121 0.13 -0.78 -11.74
C ASN A 121 -1.36 -1.13 -11.82
N TYR A 122 -1.73 -2.31 -11.33
CA TYR A 122 -3.12 -2.76 -11.25
C TYR A 122 -3.95 -1.81 -10.39
N ASP A 123 -3.47 -1.48 -9.18
CA ASP A 123 -4.14 -0.55 -8.29
C ASP A 123 -4.19 0.87 -8.86
N SER A 124 -3.15 1.33 -9.56
CA SER A 124 -3.16 2.60 -10.29
C SER A 124 -4.29 2.67 -11.30
N ARG A 125 -4.39 1.66 -12.17
CA ARG A 125 -5.43 1.58 -13.20
C ARG A 125 -6.82 1.45 -12.59
N ASN A 126 -6.95 0.75 -11.47
CA ASN A 126 -8.23 0.64 -10.77
C ASN A 126 -8.67 1.99 -10.19
N ARG A 127 -7.76 2.78 -9.62
CA ARG A 127 -8.07 4.15 -9.18
C ARG A 127 -8.53 5.03 -10.34
N GLU A 128 -7.84 4.98 -11.47
CA GLU A 128 -8.19 5.74 -12.68
C GLU A 128 -9.58 5.33 -13.22
N ARG A 129 -9.84 4.02 -13.34
CA ARG A 129 -11.13 3.47 -13.79
C ARG A 129 -12.27 3.83 -12.84
N ALA A 130 -12.00 3.85 -11.54
CA ALA A 130 -12.94 4.28 -10.52
C ALA A 130 -13.10 5.81 -10.46
N THR A 131 -12.43 6.57 -11.33
CA THR A 131 -12.42 8.04 -11.35
C THR A 131 -12.05 8.64 -9.99
N ALA A 132 -11.18 7.95 -9.25
CA ALA A 132 -10.67 8.45 -7.97
C ALA A 132 -9.90 9.75 -8.18
N VAL A 133 -9.99 10.66 -7.22
CA VAL A 133 -9.18 11.89 -7.24
C VAL A 133 -7.75 11.49 -6.90
N ILE A 134 -6.86 11.55 -7.90
CA ILE A 134 -5.44 11.24 -7.75
C ILE A 134 -4.72 12.56 -7.48
N GLU A 135 -4.22 12.73 -6.27
CA GLU A 135 -3.53 13.95 -5.83
C GLU A 135 -2.05 13.63 -5.57
N PRO A 136 -1.15 13.96 -6.51
CA PRO A 136 0.28 13.74 -6.36
C PRO A 136 0.85 14.51 -5.17
N VAL A 137 1.73 13.84 -4.44
CA VAL A 137 2.52 14.40 -3.34
C VAL A 137 4.00 14.43 -3.70
N TRP A 138 4.50 13.42 -4.42
CA TRP A 138 5.91 13.35 -4.79
C TRP A 138 6.15 12.47 -6.02
N PRO A 139 7.14 12.78 -6.88
CA PRO A 139 7.87 14.06 -6.95
C PRO A 139 6.95 15.20 -7.42
N GLU A 140 7.27 16.43 -7.04
CA GLU A 140 6.41 17.62 -7.26
C GLU A 140 6.28 18.05 -8.74
N ASN A 141 7.04 17.44 -9.67
CA ASN A 141 7.13 17.86 -11.08
C ASN A 141 7.21 16.68 -12.07
N LEU A 142 6.13 15.92 -12.24
CA LEU A 142 5.98 14.98 -13.35
C LEU A 142 4.83 15.40 -14.25
#